data_AF-B4VIE4-F1
#
_entry.id   AF-B4VIE4-F1
#
_cell.length_a   1.000
_cell.length_b   1.000
_cell.length_c   1.000
_cell.angle_alpha   90.00
_cell.angle_beta   90.00
_cell.angle_gamma   90.00
#
_symmetry.space_group_name_H-M   'P 1'
#
loop_
_entity.id
_entity.type
_entity.pdbx_description
1 polymer ?
#
loop_
_entity_poly.entity_id
_entity_poly.type
_entity_poly.pdbx_seq_one_letter_code
_entity_poly.pdbx_strand_id
1 'polypeptide(L)'
;MSNQSLLKTDGYQVLFNLTHLEHTKDYLDAIVEFRLDPQLASVSVKSPQTFISIKDLQELIAYFENHITCLQNNPDSQSEPFVTWELGFQVQALSGEIRSPQDGEFDILFMVNVGQGNEEVGSTYVGGESAVTLENIQRFISSVRTALDWGRERLESFT
;
A
#
# COMPACT_ATOMS: atom_id res chain seq x y z
N MET A 1 -16.33 7.58 8.75
CA MET A 1 -15.09 7.88 9.51
C MET A 1 -13.95 7.24 8.75
N SER A 2 -12.83 7.96 8.63
CA SER A 2 -11.65 7.56 7.85
C SER A 2 -10.66 6.78 8.71
N ASN A 3 -10.17 5.66 8.21
CA ASN A 3 -9.00 4.94 8.75
C ASN A 3 -7.75 5.31 7.95
N GLN A 4 -6.62 5.38 8.64
CA GLN A 4 -5.34 5.71 8.02
C GLN A 4 -4.37 4.54 8.20
N SER A 5 -3.79 4.09 7.09
CA SER A 5 -2.69 3.11 7.09
C SER A 5 -1.45 3.73 6.47
N LEU A 6 -0.33 3.66 7.17
CA LEU A 6 0.93 4.30 6.80
C LEU A 6 1.99 3.23 6.48
N LEU A 7 2.52 3.27 5.27
CA LEU A 7 3.74 2.58 4.89
C LEU A 7 4.91 3.58 4.95
N LYS A 8 5.89 3.31 5.79
CA LYS A 8 7.07 4.16 5.97
C LYS A 8 8.33 3.48 5.45
N THR A 9 9.04 4.14 4.56
CA THR A 9 10.36 3.76 4.05
C THR A 9 11.42 4.75 4.57
N ASP A 10 12.68 4.54 4.23
CA ASP A 10 13.77 5.45 4.59
C ASP A 10 13.75 6.76 3.78
N GLY A 11 13.21 6.74 2.57
CA GLY A 11 13.16 7.90 1.66
C GLY A 11 11.79 8.54 1.50
N TYR A 12 10.70 7.84 1.83
CA TYR A 12 9.33 8.33 1.64
C TYR A 12 8.30 7.65 2.56
N GLN A 13 7.08 8.14 2.49
CA GLN A 13 5.91 7.58 3.15
C GLN A 13 4.74 7.47 2.18
N VAL A 14 3.94 6.43 2.33
CA VAL A 14 2.67 6.27 1.62
C VAL A 14 1.54 6.17 2.63
N LEU A 15 0.59 7.10 2.54
CA LEU A 15 -0.56 7.17 3.41
C LEU A 15 -1.82 6.76 2.65
N PHE A 16 -2.52 5.75 3.16
CA PHE A 16 -3.81 5.31 2.67
C PHE A 16 -4.89 5.91 3.56
N ASN A 17 -5.70 6.81 3.02
CA ASN A 17 -6.89 7.33 3.68
C ASN A 17 -8.10 6.54 3.19
N LEU A 18 -8.58 5.59 4.00
CA LEU A 18 -9.63 4.64 3.65
C LEU A 18 -10.93 5.01 4.33
N THR A 19 -12.03 5.07 3.59
CA THR A 19 -13.36 5.38 4.10
C THR A 19 -14.35 4.31 3.66
N HIS A 20 -15.11 3.79 4.62
CA HIS A 20 -16.18 2.83 4.34
C HIS A 20 -17.35 3.51 3.62
N LEU A 21 -17.85 2.84 2.59
CA LEU A 21 -19.03 3.25 1.85
C LEU A 21 -20.29 2.69 2.50
N GLU A 22 -21.36 3.48 2.59
CA GLU A 22 -22.61 3.04 3.23
C GLU A 22 -23.38 1.99 2.40
N HIS A 23 -23.11 1.93 1.08
CA HIS A 23 -23.91 1.16 0.13
C HIS A 23 -23.23 -0.11 -0.38
N THR A 24 -22.00 -0.40 0.05
CA THR A 24 -21.28 -1.61 -0.37
C THR A 24 -20.34 -2.10 0.72
N LYS A 25 -20.20 -3.44 0.81
CA LYS A 25 -19.25 -4.10 1.72
C LYS A 25 -17.94 -4.47 1.04
N ASP A 26 -17.87 -4.35 -0.29
CA ASP A 26 -16.79 -4.90 -1.10
C ASP A 26 -15.74 -3.86 -1.49
N TYR A 27 -16.04 -2.57 -1.29
CA TYR A 27 -15.18 -1.46 -1.67
C TYR A 27 -15.05 -0.44 -0.56
N LEU A 28 -13.88 0.19 -0.51
CA LEU A 28 -13.59 1.38 0.26
C LEU A 28 -13.37 2.55 -0.70
N ASP A 29 -13.80 3.73 -0.27
CA ASP A 29 -13.33 4.98 -0.84
C ASP A 29 -11.91 5.26 -0.33
N ALA A 30 -11.03 5.73 -1.20
CA ALA A 30 -9.62 5.85 -0.91
C ALA A 30 -8.95 7.07 -1.55
N ILE A 31 -8.04 7.67 -0.80
CA ILE A 31 -7.01 8.59 -1.31
C ILE A 31 -5.66 8.06 -0.85
N VAL A 32 -4.79 7.76 -1.80
CA VAL A 32 -3.42 7.33 -1.55
C VAL A 32 -2.49 8.52 -1.74
N GLU A 33 -1.62 8.78 -0.77
CA GLU A 33 -0.72 9.91 -0.78
C GLU A 33 0.73 9.47 -0.64
N PHE A 34 1.56 9.85 -1.61
CA PHE A 34 3.01 9.71 -1.54
C PHE A 34 3.60 11.00 -0.95
N ARG A 35 4.50 10.87 0.04
CA ARG A 35 5.25 11.97 0.65
C ARG A 35 6.72 11.62 0.68
N LEU A 36 7.55 12.39 -0.01
CA LEU A 36 9.00 12.24 0.10
C LEU A 36 9.47 12.71 1.48
N ASP A 37 10.57 12.15 1.99
CA ASP A 37 11.20 12.64 3.21
C ASP A 37 11.53 14.15 3.06
N PRO A 38 11.06 15.01 3.97
CA PRO A 38 11.29 16.46 3.89
C PRO A 38 12.77 16.86 3.99
N GLN A 39 13.65 15.99 4.48
CA GLN A 39 15.10 16.19 4.46
C GLN A 39 15.68 16.05 3.04
N LEU A 40 15.01 15.32 2.15
CA LEU A 40 15.39 15.16 0.75
C LEU A 40 14.79 16.28 -0.11
N ALA A 41 13.46 16.39 -0.13
CA ALA A 41 12.74 17.50 -0.76
C ALA A 41 11.29 17.58 -0.28
N SER A 42 10.65 18.75 -0.46
CA SER A 42 9.22 18.94 -0.18
C SER A 42 8.38 18.49 -1.38
N VAL A 43 8.17 17.18 -1.51
CA VAL A 43 7.31 16.59 -2.54
C VAL A 43 6.20 15.79 -1.89
N SER A 44 4.96 16.10 -2.26
CA SER A 44 3.76 15.38 -1.80
C SER A 44 2.78 15.29 -2.95
N VAL A 45 2.28 14.09 -3.21
CA VAL A 45 1.41 13.80 -4.34
C VAL A 45 0.27 12.90 -3.87
N LYS A 46 -0.95 13.23 -4.29
CA LYS A 46 -2.16 12.48 -3.95
C LYS A 46 -2.75 11.86 -5.20
N SER A 47 -3.29 10.66 -5.05
CA SER A 47 -4.18 10.13 -6.05
C SER A 47 -5.45 10.96 -6.15
N PRO A 48 -6.14 10.94 -7.30
CA PRO A 48 -7.57 11.20 -7.32
C PRO A 48 -8.29 10.30 -6.31
N GLN A 49 -9.47 10.72 -5.89
CA GLN A 49 -10.36 9.85 -5.13
C GLN A 49 -10.67 8.61 -5.97
N THR A 50 -10.47 7.43 -5.39
CA THR A 50 -10.65 6.14 -6.07
C THR A 50 -11.36 5.18 -5.14
N PHE A 51 -11.86 4.10 -5.72
CA PHE A 51 -12.28 2.94 -4.96
C PHE A 51 -11.11 1.95 -4.86
N ILE A 52 -11.04 1.23 -3.74
CA ILE A 52 -10.15 0.08 -3.58
C ILE A 52 -11.02 -1.08 -3.12
N SER A 53 -10.96 -2.20 -3.84
CA SER A 53 -11.67 -3.40 -3.44
C SER A 53 -11.09 -3.95 -2.12
N ILE A 54 -11.95 -4.49 -1.26
CA ILE A 54 -11.51 -5.18 -0.03
C ILE A 54 -10.59 -6.36 -0.38
N LYS A 55 -10.86 -7.01 -1.51
CA LYS A 55 -10.05 -8.10 -2.04
C LYS A 55 -8.64 -7.63 -2.40
N ASP A 56 -8.48 -6.48 -3.03
CA ASP A 56 -7.16 -5.90 -3.37
C ASP A 56 -6.33 -5.63 -2.12
N LEU A 57 -6.96 -5.15 -1.04
CA LEU A 57 -6.26 -4.96 0.24
C LEU A 57 -5.85 -6.28 0.89
N GLN A 58 -6.68 -7.32 0.79
CA GLN A 58 -6.33 -8.67 1.24
C GLN A 58 -5.18 -9.26 0.42
N GLU A 59 -5.21 -9.07 -0.90
CA GLU A 59 -4.16 -9.51 -1.81
C GLU A 59 -2.86 -8.74 -1.58
N LEU A 60 -2.92 -7.44 -1.27
CA LEU A 60 -1.76 -6.64 -0.88
C LEU A 60 -1.11 -7.14 0.42
N ILE A 61 -1.91 -7.55 1.41
CA ILE A 61 -1.40 -8.16 2.63
C ILE A 61 -0.68 -9.47 2.28
N ALA A 62 -1.34 -10.35 1.53
CA ALA A 62 -0.77 -11.64 1.13
C ALA A 62 0.50 -11.46 0.28
N TYR A 63 0.54 -10.43 -0.57
CA TYR A 63 1.69 -10.06 -1.39
C TYR A 63 2.92 -9.81 -0.52
N PHE A 64 2.81 -8.97 0.50
CA PHE A 64 3.93 -8.68 1.40
C PHE A 64 4.33 -9.87 2.27
N GLU A 65 3.36 -10.62 2.80
CA GLU A 65 3.65 -11.81 3.61
C GLU A 65 4.38 -12.89 2.80
N ASN A 66 3.96 -13.08 1.55
CA ASN A 66 4.63 -13.99 0.62
C ASN A 66 6.04 -13.50 0.29
N HIS A 67 6.21 -12.22 -0.02
CA HIS A 67 7.52 -11.65 -0.32
C HIS A 67 8.52 -11.82 0.85
N ILE A 68 8.10 -11.52 2.08
CA ILE A 68 8.90 -11.74 3.30
C ILE A 68 9.32 -13.21 3.42
N THR A 69 8.39 -14.14 3.16
CA THR A 69 8.66 -15.59 3.19
C THR A 69 9.68 -16.00 2.13
N CYS A 70 9.61 -15.40 0.94
CA CYS A 70 10.59 -15.65 -0.12
C CYS A 70 11.99 -15.13 0.27
N LEU A 71 12.09 -13.91 0.81
CA LEU A 71 13.38 -13.33 1.23
C LEU A 71 14.08 -14.13 2.33
N GLN A 72 13.32 -14.78 3.23
CA GLN A 72 13.90 -15.67 4.25
C GLN A 72 14.69 -16.84 3.65
N ASN A 73 14.36 -17.25 2.42
CA ASN A 73 15.02 -18.36 1.73
C ASN A 73 15.97 -17.90 0.63
N ASN A 74 15.72 -16.72 0.05
CA ASN A 74 16.50 -16.15 -1.05
C ASN A 74 16.53 -14.61 -0.96
N PRO A 75 17.63 -14.01 -0.49
CA PRO A 75 17.81 -12.55 -0.42
C PRO A 75 17.64 -11.81 -1.75
N ASP A 76 17.94 -12.48 -2.87
CA ASP A 76 17.81 -11.92 -4.22
C ASP A 76 16.37 -12.03 -4.77
N SER A 77 15.43 -12.55 -3.98
CA SER A 77 14.04 -12.69 -4.40
C SER A 77 13.41 -11.34 -4.67
N GLN A 78 12.76 -11.21 -5.83
CA GLN A 78 11.97 -10.05 -6.20
C GLN A 78 10.55 -10.51 -6.52
N SER A 79 9.57 -9.68 -6.20
CA SER A 79 8.18 -9.91 -6.57
C SER A 79 7.84 -9.18 -7.86
N GLU A 80 6.91 -9.75 -8.61
CA GLU A 80 6.26 -9.04 -9.72
C GLU A 80 5.54 -7.79 -9.18
N PRO A 81 5.35 -6.75 -10.01
CA PRO A 81 4.54 -5.60 -9.65
C PRO A 81 3.11 -6.02 -9.27
N PHE A 82 2.68 -5.63 -8.07
CA PHE A 82 1.29 -5.69 -7.66
C PHE A 82 0.55 -4.48 -8.20
N VAL A 83 -0.55 -4.72 -8.92
CA VAL A 83 -1.39 -3.71 -9.54
C VAL A 83 -2.81 -3.91 -9.06
N THR A 84 -3.39 -2.89 -8.41
CA THR A 84 -4.80 -2.92 -8.01
C THR A 84 -5.73 -2.90 -9.22
N TRP A 85 -6.91 -3.51 -9.09
CA TRP A 85 -7.92 -3.54 -10.14
C TRP A 85 -8.37 -2.15 -10.57
N GLU A 86 -8.57 -1.25 -9.61
CA GLU A 86 -8.96 0.14 -9.87
C GLU A 86 -7.76 1.04 -10.22
N LEU A 87 -6.57 0.47 -10.38
CA LEU A 87 -5.34 1.15 -10.79
C LEU A 87 -4.95 2.35 -9.91
N GLY A 88 -5.38 2.39 -8.64
CA GLY A 88 -5.10 3.49 -7.72
C GLY A 88 -3.62 3.62 -7.33
N PHE A 89 -2.91 2.49 -7.28
CA PHE A 89 -1.47 2.45 -7.04
C PHE A 89 -0.87 1.16 -7.62
N GLN A 90 0.46 1.12 -7.67
CA GLN A 90 1.25 -0.06 -7.97
C GLN A 90 2.38 -0.17 -6.96
N VAL A 91 2.78 -1.38 -6.62
CA VAL A 91 3.90 -1.62 -5.70
C VAL A 91 4.71 -2.83 -6.15
N GLN A 92 6.02 -2.72 -6.02
CA GLN A 92 6.94 -3.83 -6.26
C GLN A 92 7.88 -3.97 -5.08
N ALA A 93 7.91 -5.15 -4.47
CA ALA A 93 8.88 -5.52 -3.45
C ALA A 93 10.10 -6.19 -4.11
N LEU A 94 11.28 -5.65 -3.84
CA LEU A 94 12.55 -6.01 -4.47
C LEU A 94 13.42 -6.81 -3.50
N SER A 95 14.68 -7.05 -3.88
CA SER A 95 15.64 -7.80 -3.06
C SER A 95 15.91 -7.13 -1.71
N GLY A 96 16.37 -7.92 -0.76
CA GLY A 96 16.69 -7.46 0.58
C GLY A 96 17.26 -8.57 1.46
N GLU A 97 17.32 -8.32 2.76
CA GLU A 97 17.88 -9.25 3.72
C GLU A 97 16.95 -9.40 4.93
N ILE A 98 16.56 -10.63 5.25
CA ILE A 98 15.85 -10.96 6.50
C ILE A 98 16.84 -11.66 7.44
N ARG A 99 17.30 -10.92 8.46
CA ARG A 99 18.31 -11.38 9.42
C ARG A 99 17.70 -12.20 10.56
N SER A 100 16.45 -11.90 10.92
CA SER A 100 15.67 -12.64 11.92
C SER A 100 14.16 -12.47 11.67
N PRO A 101 13.28 -13.20 12.38
CA PRO A 101 11.82 -13.04 12.21
C PRO A 101 11.29 -11.63 12.53
N GLN A 102 12.07 -10.79 13.21
CA GLN A 102 11.72 -9.41 13.56
C GLN A 102 12.71 -8.38 13.00
N ASP A 103 13.73 -8.80 12.26
CA ASP A 103 14.78 -7.92 11.75
C ASP A 103 15.09 -8.22 10.29
N GLY A 104 15.14 -7.16 9.49
CA GLY A 104 15.36 -7.24 8.06
C GLY A 104 14.82 -6.02 7.34
N GLU A 105 15.24 -5.89 6.10
CA GLU A 105 14.86 -4.78 5.22
C GLU A 105 14.92 -5.23 3.77
N PHE A 106 14.16 -4.56 2.92
CA PHE A 106 14.17 -4.77 1.48
C PHE A 106 13.77 -3.49 0.76
N ASP A 107 14.10 -3.36 -0.51
CA ASP A 107 13.69 -2.21 -1.30
C ASP A 107 12.25 -2.36 -1.79
N ILE A 108 11.50 -1.26 -1.74
CA ILE A 108 10.14 -1.19 -2.27
C ILE A 108 10.06 -0.05 -3.27
N LEU A 109 9.53 -0.32 -4.46
CA LEU A 109 9.10 0.68 -5.43
C LEU A 109 7.60 0.88 -5.27
N PHE A 110 7.16 2.08 -4.89
CA PHE A 110 5.74 2.40 -4.76
C PHE A 110 5.36 3.54 -5.70
N MET A 111 4.33 3.32 -6.51
CA MET A 111 3.86 4.25 -7.53
C MET A 111 2.38 4.59 -7.29
N VAL A 112 2.08 5.86 -7.04
CA VAL A 112 0.71 6.38 -6.87
C VAL A 112 0.19 6.87 -8.21
N ASN A 113 -1.04 6.50 -8.59
CA ASN A 113 -1.70 7.03 -9.78
C ASN A 113 -2.13 8.47 -9.54
N VAL A 114 -1.71 9.40 -10.38
CA VAL A 114 -2.02 10.84 -10.29
C VAL A 114 -3.08 11.29 -11.29
N GLY A 115 -3.70 10.35 -11.99
CA GLY A 115 -4.71 10.59 -13.01
C GLY A 115 -4.17 10.47 -14.43
N GLN A 116 -4.88 11.07 -15.37
CA GLN A 116 -4.59 11.04 -16.80
C GLN A 116 -4.64 12.47 -17.34
N GLY A 117 -3.78 12.77 -18.33
CA GLY A 117 -3.78 14.09 -18.98
C GLY A 117 -4.99 14.31 -19.89
N ASN A 118 -5.56 13.23 -20.43
CA ASN A 118 -6.81 13.16 -21.19
C ASN A 118 -7.29 11.69 -21.25
N GLU A 119 -8.53 11.44 -21.71
CA GLU A 119 -9.15 10.10 -21.75
C GLU A 119 -8.44 9.10 -22.69
N GLU A 120 -7.63 9.57 -23.63
CA GLU A 120 -6.89 8.74 -24.60
C GLU A 120 -5.48 8.37 -24.11
N VAL A 121 -5.02 8.94 -22.99
CA VAL A 121 -3.69 8.72 -22.43
C VAL A 121 -3.78 7.81 -21.21
N GLY A 122 -2.87 6.84 -21.13
CA GLY A 122 -2.76 5.94 -19.98
C GLY A 122 -2.51 6.69 -18.66
N SER A 123 -2.81 6.01 -17.55
CA SER A 123 -2.60 6.56 -16.20
C SER A 123 -1.15 7.00 -15.99
N THR A 124 -0.98 8.18 -15.40
CA THR A 124 0.30 8.73 -14.99
C THR A 124 0.56 8.34 -13.53
N TYR A 125 1.78 7.94 -13.23
CA TYR A 125 2.17 7.54 -11.88
C TYR A 125 3.35 8.36 -11.38
N VAL A 126 3.36 8.63 -10.08
CA VAL A 126 4.48 9.25 -9.36
C VAL A 126 4.82 8.39 -8.16
N GLY A 127 6.10 8.18 -7.93
CA GLY A 127 6.55 7.30 -6.87
C GLY A 127 8.03 7.39 -6.57
N GLY A 128 8.48 6.45 -5.77
CA GLY A 128 9.88 6.33 -5.37
C GLY A 128 10.23 4.90 -5.00
N GLU A 129 11.53 4.64 -4.98
CA GLU A 129 12.13 3.41 -4.53
C GLU A 129 12.96 3.70 -3.28
N SER A 130 12.83 2.88 -2.25
CA SER A 130 13.59 3.02 -1.01
C SER A 130 13.52 1.75 -0.17
N ALA A 131 14.53 1.55 0.68
CA ALA A 131 14.51 0.53 1.71
C ALA A 131 13.34 0.70 2.68
N VAL A 132 12.74 -0.43 3.06
CA VAL A 132 11.70 -0.54 4.08
C VAL A 132 12.07 -1.65 5.05
N THR A 133 11.91 -1.38 6.34
CA THR A 133 12.15 -2.39 7.39
C THR A 133 10.99 -3.36 7.51
N LEU A 134 11.29 -4.59 7.94
CA LEU A 134 10.30 -5.63 8.23
C LEU A 134 9.26 -5.15 9.25
N GLU A 135 9.71 -4.42 10.28
CA GLU A 135 8.82 -3.83 11.29
C GLU A 135 7.80 -2.87 10.66
N ASN A 136 8.23 -1.99 9.74
CA ASN A 136 7.34 -1.03 9.11
C ASN A 136 6.31 -1.73 8.20
N ILE A 137 6.71 -2.77 7.48
CA ILE A 137 5.78 -3.58 6.67
C ILE A 137 4.77 -4.31 7.55
N GLN A 138 5.21 -4.92 8.65
CA GLN A 138 4.31 -5.62 9.59
C GLN A 138 3.31 -4.67 10.26
N ARG A 139 3.75 -3.45 10.64
CA ARG A 139 2.87 -2.39 11.15
C ARG A 139 1.86 -1.97 10.09
N PHE A 140 2.30 -1.78 8.84
CA PHE A 140 1.41 -1.44 7.73
C PHE A 140 0.36 -2.52 7.50
N ILE A 141 0.77 -3.79 7.38
CA ILE A 141 -0.14 -4.95 7.24
C ILE A 141 -1.17 -4.98 8.37
N SER A 142 -0.71 -4.84 9.62
CA SER A 142 -1.61 -4.81 10.79
C SER A 142 -2.62 -3.68 10.71
N SER A 143 -2.19 -2.48 10.30
CA SER A 143 -3.07 -1.32 10.13
C SER A 143 -4.12 -1.55 9.04
N VAL A 144 -3.73 -2.15 7.91
CA VAL A 144 -4.67 -2.51 6.83
C VAL A 144 -5.69 -3.54 7.34
N ARG A 145 -5.25 -4.60 8.04
CA ARG A 145 -6.15 -5.59 8.65
C ARG A 145 -7.18 -4.94 9.57
N THR A 146 -6.75 -4.06 10.47
CA THR A 146 -7.67 -3.31 11.34
C THR A 146 -8.68 -2.48 10.54
N ALA A 147 -8.25 -1.83 9.46
CA ALA A 147 -9.16 -1.05 8.60
C ALA A 147 -10.22 -1.94 7.91
N LEU A 148 -9.87 -3.18 7.58
CA LEU A 148 -10.78 -4.18 7.01
C LEU A 148 -11.76 -4.73 8.05
N ASP A 149 -11.28 -5.11 9.24
CA ASP A 149 -12.10 -5.69 10.30
C ASP A 149 -13.14 -4.69 10.84
N TRP A 150 -12.75 -3.42 10.99
CA TRP A 150 -13.66 -2.35 11.41
C TRP A 150 -14.86 -2.17 10.48
N GLY A 151 -14.68 -2.43 9.18
CA GLY A 151 -15.78 -2.42 8.22
C GLY A 151 -16.83 -3.48 8.48
N ARG A 152 -16.37 -4.68 8.84
CA ARG A 152 -17.23 -5.84 9.04
C ARG A 152 -18.18 -5.63 10.22
N GLU A 153 -17.68 -5.16 11.35
CA GLU A 153 -18.46 -4.96 12.58
C GLU A 153 -19.59 -3.92 12.40
N ARG A 154 -19.35 -2.83 11.65
CA ARG A 154 -20.40 -1.83 11.38
C ARG A 154 -21.55 -2.41 10.58
N LEU A 155 -21.23 -3.16 9.54
CA LEU A 155 -22.21 -3.66 8.60
C LEU A 155 -23.07 -4.81 9.15
N GLU A 156 -22.67 -5.39 10.28
CA GLU A 156 -23.48 -6.33 11.07
C GLU A 156 -24.38 -5.61 12.09
N SER A 157 -24.01 -4.41 12.55
CA SER A 157 -24.82 -3.62 13.49
C SER A 157 -26.07 -2.94 12.89
N PHE A 158 -26.23 -3.00 11.55
CA PHE A 158 -27.37 -2.44 10.81
C PHE A 158 -28.29 -3.51 10.18
N THR A 159 -28.04 -4.80 10.46
CA THR A 159 -28.88 -5.94 10.06
C THR A 159 -29.48 -6.61 11.28
#